data_AF-A0A088E7A7-F1
#
_entry.id   AF-A0A088E7A7-F1
#
_cell.length_a   1.000
_cell.length_b   1.000
_cell.length_c   1.000
_cell.angle_alpha   90.00
_cell.angle_beta   90.00
_cell.angle_gamma   90.00
#
_symmetry.space_group_name_H-M   'P 1'
#
loop_
_entity.id
_entity.type
_entity.pdbx_description
1 polymer ?
#
loop_
_entity_poly.entity_id
_entity_poly.type
_entity_poly.pdbx_seq_one_letter_code
_entity_poly.pdbx_strand_id
1 'polypeptide(L)'
;MRDDFEQRREQPRDRRSRPTDGEPRPLPLGDKCNYLCPYFRCNKRALMIQTRYVKGNPQKVGFCRWVGDTCITGECQYAYCEKRALLPGNKCAFAINRNNGGDDVERDLKQDELYEDDKVKEIISKKFGKRDLDLI
;
A
#
# COMPACT_ATOMS: atom_id res chain seq x y z
N MET A 1 24.63 53.39 35.16
CA MET A 1 23.25 52.88 35.00
C MET A 1 22.98 52.77 33.51
N ARG A 2 22.52 51.58 33.07
CA ARG A 2 21.95 51.21 31.76
C ARG A 2 22.93 50.78 30.66
N ASP A 3 23.26 49.50 30.70
CA ASP A 3 23.56 48.69 29.52
C ASP A 3 22.53 47.54 29.47
N ASP A 4 21.34 47.86 28.99
CA ASP A 4 20.25 46.91 28.69
C ASP A 4 20.31 46.57 27.20
N PHE A 5 20.98 45.47 26.83
CA PHE A 5 20.79 44.85 25.51
C PHE A 5 20.93 43.32 25.64
N GLU A 6 20.05 42.75 26.47
CA GLU A 6 19.88 41.30 26.61
C GLU A 6 19.50 40.66 25.27
N GLN A 7 20.40 39.77 24.82
CA GLN A 7 20.10 38.39 24.42
C GLN A 7 18.75 38.17 23.74
N ARG A 8 18.71 38.42 22.42
CA ARG A 8 17.75 37.77 21.53
C ARG A 8 18.00 36.26 21.57
N ARG A 9 17.25 35.55 22.42
CA ARG A 9 17.12 34.09 22.41
C ARG A 9 16.69 33.63 21.02
N GLU A 10 17.62 33.05 20.28
CA GLU A 10 17.32 32.27 19.07
C GLU A 10 16.59 31.00 19.51
N GLN A 11 15.26 31.02 19.48
CA GLN A 11 14.48 29.80 19.61
C GLN A 11 14.71 28.94 18.36
N PRO A 12 15.13 27.67 18.48
CA PRO A 12 15.19 26.78 17.34
C PRO A 12 13.77 26.60 16.81
N ARG A 13 13.52 27.10 15.59
CA ARG A 13 12.28 26.85 14.87
C ARG A 13 12.13 25.35 14.74
N ASP A 14 11.14 24.82 15.45
CA ASP A 14 10.63 23.46 15.36
C ASP A 14 10.70 22.98 13.91
N ARG A 15 11.62 22.05 13.65
CA ARG A 15 11.79 21.43 12.34
C ARG A 15 10.56 20.58 12.11
N ARG A 16 9.48 21.21 11.62
CA ARG A 16 8.34 20.51 10.99
C ARG A 16 8.94 19.46 10.07
N SER A 17 8.85 18.19 10.46
CA SER A 17 9.39 17.09 9.70
C SER A 17 8.77 17.17 8.31
N ARG A 18 9.60 17.53 7.33
CA ARG A 18 9.21 17.54 5.92
C ARG A 18 8.76 16.10 5.62
N PRO A 19 7.52 15.87 5.15
CA PRO A 19 7.10 14.54 4.76
C PRO A 19 8.13 14.04 3.75
N THR A 20 8.74 12.89 4.04
CA THR A 20 9.69 12.24 3.14
C THR A 20 9.10 12.23 1.74
N ASP A 21 9.89 12.61 0.73
CA ASP A 21 9.53 12.69 -0.70
C ASP A 21 9.22 11.29 -1.32
N GLY A 22 8.50 10.44 -0.59
CA GLY A 22 8.09 9.10 -1.01
C GLY A 22 6.73 9.10 -1.71
N GLU A 23 6.52 8.14 -2.61
CA GLU A 23 5.23 7.95 -3.28
C GLU A 23 4.11 7.74 -2.25
N PRO A 24 2.92 8.34 -2.44
CA PRO A 24 1.82 8.27 -1.49
C PRO A 24 1.24 6.84 -1.42
N ARG A 25 1.27 6.20 -0.25
CA ARG A 25 0.80 4.80 -0.12
C ARG A 25 -0.71 4.65 -0.39
N PRO A 26 -1.14 3.55 -1.03
CA PRO A 26 -2.57 3.27 -1.20
C PRO A 26 -3.20 2.99 0.17
N LEU A 27 -4.40 3.57 0.38
CA LEU A 27 -5.17 3.52 1.63
C LEU A 27 -6.51 2.82 1.38
N PRO A 28 -6.56 1.49 1.21
CA PRO A 28 -7.82 0.78 0.99
C PRO A 28 -8.71 0.80 2.25
N LEU A 29 -10.03 0.71 2.07
CA LEU A 29 -10.99 0.54 3.17
C LEU A 29 -11.25 -0.96 3.33
N GLY A 30 -10.46 -1.62 4.18
CA GLY A 30 -10.38 -3.09 4.19
C GLY A 30 -9.79 -3.58 2.87
N ASP A 31 -10.46 -4.53 2.21
CA ASP A 31 -10.03 -5.07 0.91
C ASP A 31 -10.49 -4.23 -0.29
N LYS A 32 -11.30 -3.20 -0.06
CA LYS A 32 -11.95 -2.43 -1.12
C LYS A 32 -11.20 -1.14 -1.47
N CYS A 33 -11.26 -0.76 -2.75
CA CYS A 33 -10.84 0.57 -3.17
C CYS A 33 -11.79 1.65 -2.62
N ASN A 34 -11.31 2.88 -2.56
CA ASN A 34 -12.09 4.06 -2.18
C ASN A 34 -11.68 5.28 -3.01
N TYR A 35 -12.59 6.24 -3.12
CA TYR A 35 -12.40 7.46 -3.91
C TYR A 35 -11.40 8.46 -3.31
N LEU A 36 -10.95 8.27 -2.07
CA LEU A 36 -9.89 9.08 -1.44
C LEU A 36 -8.50 8.48 -1.66
N CYS A 37 -8.40 7.29 -2.26
CA CYS A 37 -7.13 6.67 -2.56
C CYS A 37 -6.34 7.56 -3.55
N PRO A 38 -5.05 7.86 -3.26
CA PRO A 38 -4.22 8.70 -4.13
C PRO A 38 -4.13 8.24 -5.58
N TYR A 39 -4.30 6.93 -5.83
CA TYR A 39 -4.20 6.32 -7.15
C TYR A 39 -5.56 6.03 -7.80
N PHE A 40 -6.68 6.28 -7.11
CA PHE A 40 -8.00 6.07 -7.70
C PHE A 40 -8.32 7.19 -8.70
N ARG A 41 -8.78 6.81 -9.89
CA ARG A 41 -9.09 7.73 -10.98
C ARG A 41 -10.40 7.35 -11.66
N CYS A 42 -11.06 8.37 -12.22
CA CYS A 42 -12.24 8.22 -13.06
C CYS A 42 -11.88 8.62 -14.49
N ASN A 43 -12.12 7.74 -15.46
CA ASN A 43 -11.78 7.97 -16.87
C ASN A 43 -12.56 9.16 -17.46
N LYS A 44 -13.81 9.36 -17.02
CA LYS A 44 -14.64 10.52 -17.39
C LYS A 44 -14.27 11.82 -16.67
N ARG A 45 -13.24 11.81 -15.80
CA ARG A 45 -12.83 12.94 -14.93
C ARG A 45 -14.00 13.56 -14.15
N ALA A 46 -15.03 12.76 -13.85
CA ALA A 46 -16.26 13.21 -13.22
C ALA A 46 -16.20 13.19 -11.68
N LEU A 47 -15.20 12.52 -11.09
CA LEU A 47 -15.02 12.43 -9.65
C LEU A 47 -14.64 13.79 -9.05
N MET A 48 -15.39 14.21 -8.03
CA MET A 48 -15.15 15.40 -7.23
C MET A 48 -15.25 15.03 -5.76
N ILE A 49 -14.28 15.46 -4.95
CA ILE A 49 -14.38 15.31 -3.50
C ILE A 49 -15.08 16.54 -2.95
N GLN A 50 -16.24 16.33 -2.34
CA GLN A 50 -17.01 17.38 -1.66
C GLN A 50 -16.95 17.15 -0.15
N THR A 51 -17.01 18.23 0.63
CA THR A 51 -17.20 18.14 2.07
C THR A 51 -18.70 18.25 2.35
N ARG A 52 -19.29 17.23 2.96
CA ARG A 52 -20.69 17.21 3.41
C ARG A 52 -20.71 17.13 4.93
N TYR A 53 -21.62 17.86 5.56
CA TYR A 53 -21.78 17.83 7.00
C TYR A 53 -22.87 16.83 7.37
N VAL A 54 -22.50 15.75 8.04
CA VAL A 54 -23.43 14.74 8.55
C VAL A 54 -23.47 14.88 10.06
N LYS A 55 -24.62 15.28 10.61
CA LYS A 55 -24.79 15.53 12.06
C LYS A 55 -23.73 16.49 12.63
N GLY A 56 -23.40 17.54 11.88
CA GLY A 56 -22.39 18.53 12.26
C GLY A 56 -20.93 18.13 12.00
N ASN A 57 -20.66 16.87 11.64
CA ASN A 57 -19.30 16.41 11.34
C ASN A 57 -18.98 16.55 9.85
N PRO A 58 -17.88 17.23 9.46
CA PRO A 58 -17.46 17.30 8.07
C PRO A 58 -16.94 15.94 7.60
N GLN A 59 -17.57 15.38 6.58
CA GLN A 59 -17.17 14.14 5.92
C GLN A 59 -16.83 14.42 4.46
N LYS A 60 -15.70 13.86 4.00
CA LYS A 60 -15.32 13.91 2.59
C LYS A 60 -16.09 12.84 1.83
N VAL A 61 -16.90 13.25 0.86
CA VAL A 61 -17.74 12.37 0.04
C VAL A 61 -17.31 12.51 -1.43
N GLY A 62 -17.12 11.39 -2.10
CA GLY A 62 -16.92 11.37 -3.55
C GLY A 62 -18.25 11.62 -4.27
N PHE A 63 -18.29 12.60 -5.16
CA PHE A 63 -19.44 12.97 -5.97
C PHE A 63 -19.10 12.85 -7.46
N CYS A 64 -20.00 12.26 -8.24
CA CYS A 64 -19.87 12.12 -9.69
C CYS A 64 -20.62 13.26 -10.38
N ARG A 65 -19.89 14.22 -10.95
CA ARG A 65 -20.51 15.36 -11.66
C ARG A 65 -21.26 14.98 -12.94
N TRP A 66 -20.95 13.83 -13.52
CA TRP A 66 -21.56 13.38 -14.76
C TRP A 66 -22.97 12.81 -14.52
N VAL A 67 -23.13 11.97 -13.49
CA VAL A 67 -24.43 11.40 -13.10
C VAL A 67 -25.20 12.34 -12.18
N GLY A 68 -24.49 13.14 -11.37
CA GLY A 68 -25.10 13.98 -10.35
C GLY A 68 -25.33 13.27 -9.00
N ASP A 69 -24.65 12.15 -8.74
CA ASP A 69 -24.84 11.33 -7.54
C ASP A 69 -23.51 10.94 -6.87
N THR A 70 -23.58 10.28 -5.72
CA THR A 70 -22.47 9.77 -4.92
C THR A 70 -21.64 8.77 -5.72
N CYS A 71 -20.32 8.85 -5.58
CA CYS A 71 -19.40 7.98 -6.28
C CYS A 71 -19.43 6.56 -5.69
N ILE A 72 -19.78 5.58 -6.53
CA ILE A 72 -19.76 4.14 -6.21
C ILE A 72 -18.36 3.51 -6.27
N THR A 73 -17.31 4.32 -6.40
CA THR A 73 -15.90 3.87 -6.43
C THR A 73 -15.64 2.81 -7.50
N GLY A 74 -15.05 1.65 -7.16
CA GLY A 74 -14.55 0.66 -8.10
C GLY A 74 -15.63 -0.25 -8.70
N GLU A 75 -16.90 -0.04 -8.32
CA GLU A 75 -18.04 -0.64 -9.02
C GLU A 75 -18.38 0.13 -10.29
N CYS A 76 -17.87 1.37 -10.44
CA CYS A 76 -18.08 2.16 -11.64
C CYS A 76 -17.25 1.61 -12.81
N GLN A 77 -17.89 1.46 -13.96
CA GLN A 77 -17.28 1.04 -15.23
C GLN A 77 -16.11 1.94 -15.68
N TYR A 78 -16.15 3.21 -15.27
CA TYR A 78 -15.13 4.21 -15.60
C TYR A 78 -14.07 4.39 -14.51
N ALA A 79 -14.15 3.62 -13.42
CA ALA A 79 -13.15 3.65 -12.37
C ALA A 79 -11.94 2.81 -12.76
N TYR A 80 -10.75 3.33 -12.46
CA TYR A 80 -9.51 2.58 -12.60
C TYR A 80 -8.50 3.02 -11.54
N CYS A 81 -7.54 2.15 -11.26
CA CYS A 81 -6.38 2.48 -10.45
C CYS A 81 -5.21 2.84 -11.36
N GLU A 82 -4.57 3.97 -11.10
CA GLU A 82 -3.37 4.42 -11.81
C GLU A 82 -2.24 3.39 -11.75
N LYS A 83 -2.10 2.70 -10.61
CA LYS A 83 -1.15 1.59 -10.39
C LYS A 83 -1.72 0.21 -10.79
N ARG A 84 -2.84 0.16 -11.53
CA ARG A 84 -3.50 -1.07 -12.03
C ARG A 84 -3.87 -2.11 -10.95
N ALA A 85 -4.13 -1.65 -9.73
CA ALA A 85 -4.47 -2.52 -8.60
C ALA A 85 -5.97 -2.66 -8.32
N LEU A 86 -6.85 -2.14 -9.20
CA LEU A 86 -8.30 -2.29 -9.05
C LEU A 86 -8.74 -3.60 -9.72
N LEU A 87 -9.22 -4.54 -8.93
CA LEU A 87 -9.76 -5.82 -9.37
C LEU A 87 -11.29 -5.76 -9.50
N PRO A 88 -11.90 -6.68 -10.28
CA PRO A 88 -13.35 -6.81 -10.36
C PRO A 88 -14.00 -6.92 -8.97
N GLY A 89 -15.18 -6.29 -8.80
CA GLY A 89 -15.87 -6.25 -7.51
C GLY A 89 -15.30 -5.23 -6.52
N ASN A 90 -14.65 -4.16 -7.01
CA ASN A 90 -14.10 -3.07 -6.21
C ASN A 90 -13.00 -3.50 -5.20
N LYS A 91 -12.28 -4.59 -5.51
CA LYS A 91 -11.20 -5.09 -4.65
C LYS A 91 -9.86 -4.43 -5.00
N CYS A 92 -9.01 -4.21 -4.00
CA CYS A 92 -7.68 -3.62 -4.17
C CYS A 92 -6.60 -4.68 -4.04
N ALA A 93 -5.81 -4.91 -5.09
CA ALA A 93 -4.70 -5.87 -5.05
C ALA A 93 -3.67 -5.54 -3.97
N PHE A 94 -3.41 -4.25 -3.71
CA PHE A 94 -2.53 -3.83 -2.60
C PHE A 94 -3.10 -4.16 -1.22
N ALA A 95 -4.42 -4.23 -1.08
CA ALA A 95 -5.04 -4.63 0.19
C ALA A 95 -4.91 -6.13 0.39
N ILE A 96 -5.27 -6.91 -0.65
CA ILE A 96 -5.21 -8.37 -0.63
C ILE A 96 -3.79 -8.86 -0.36
N ASN A 97 -2.79 -8.33 -1.06
CA ASN A 97 -1.39 -8.74 -0.87
C ASN A 97 -0.85 -8.37 0.52
N ARG A 98 -1.38 -7.31 1.16
CA ARG A 98 -1.03 -6.98 2.54
C ARG A 98 -1.69 -7.94 3.54
N ASN A 99 -2.92 -8.37 3.24
CA ASN A 99 -3.68 -9.27 4.12
C ASN A 99 -3.24 -10.73 4.01
N ASN A 100 -2.84 -11.17 2.82
CA ASN A 100 -2.34 -12.53 2.58
C ASN A 100 -0.89 -12.73 3.05
N GLY A 101 -0.21 -11.66 3.48
CA GLY A 101 1.17 -11.72 3.95
C GLY A 101 2.17 -12.10 2.85
N GLY A 102 3.40 -11.62 2.98
CA GLY A 102 4.53 -12.23 2.26
C GLY A 102 4.81 -13.67 2.71
N ASP A 103 4.13 -14.13 3.76
CA ASP A 103 4.41 -15.37 4.47
C ASP A 103 4.06 -16.62 3.66
N ASP A 104 3.00 -16.60 2.84
CA ASP A 104 2.61 -17.76 2.03
C ASP A 104 3.53 -17.94 0.81
N VAL A 105 3.86 -16.86 0.11
CA VAL A 105 4.77 -16.91 -1.05
C VAL A 105 6.20 -17.24 -0.60
N GLU A 106 6.66 -16.66 0.51
CA GLU A 106 7.98 -17.00 1.05
C GLU A 106 8.04 -18.41 1.62
N ARG A 107 6.94 -18.94 2.18
CA ARG A 107 6.84 -20.35 2.57
C ARG A 107 6.93 -21.28 1.38
N ASP A 108 6.16 -21.01 0.33
CA ASP A 108 6.13 -21.87 -0.86
C ASP A 108 7.50 -21.92 -1.53
N LEU A 109 8.19 -20.78 -1.65
CA LEU A 109 9.56 -20.72 -2.17
C LEU A 109 10.56 -21.52 -1.32
N LYS A 110 10.47 -21.42 0.02
CA LYS A 110 11.29 -22.23 0.94
C LYS A 110 10.98 -23.73 0.86
N GLN A 111 9.70 -24.09 0.68
CA GLN A 111 9.24 -25.46 0.56
C GLN A 111 9.82 -26.11 -0.72
N ASP A 112 9.82 -25.38 -1.84
CA ASP A 112 10.38 -25.84 -3.11
C ASP A 112 11.91 -25.98 -3.04
N GLU A 113 12.62 -25.02 -2.43
CA GLU A 113 14.08 -25.12 -2.20
C GLU A 113 14.45 -26.35 -1.36
N LEU A 114 13.71 -26.62 -0.28
CA LEU A 114 13.92 -27.82 0.54
C LEU A 114 13.69 -29.13 -0.25
N TYR A 115 12.67 -29.16 -1.11
CA TYR A 115 12.33 -30.35 -1.90
C TYR A 115 13.36 -30.63 -3.02
N GLU A 116 13.91 -29.58 -3.62
CA GLU A 116 15.00 -29.66 -4.59
C GLU A 116 16.30 -30.16 -3.91
N ASP A 117 16.65 -29.63 -2.73
CA ASP A 117 17.83 -30.06 -1.97
C ASP A 117 17.77 -31.55 -1.59
N ASP A 118 16.61 -32.04 -1.15
CA ASP A 118 16.43 -33.45 -0.80
C ASP A 118 16.56 -34.37 -2.01
N LYS A 119 16.04 -33.98 -3.18
CA LYS A 119 16.25 -34.71 -4.44
C LYS A 119 17.72 -34.71 -4.86
N VAL A 120 18.40 -33.58 -4.74
CA VAL A 120 19.83 -33.48 -5.08
C VAL A 120 20.66 -34.39 -4.17
N LYS A 121 20.39 -34.38 -2.86
CA LYS A 121 21.03 -35.29 -1.89
C LYS A 121 20.74 -36.75 -2.20
N GLU A 122 19.52 -37.09 -2.59
CA GLU A 122 19.15 -38.46 -2.97
C GLU A 122 19.90 -38.92 -4.24
N ILE A 123 19.98 -38.06 -5.27
CA ILE A 123 20.70 -38.35 -6.52
C ILE A 123 22.19 -38.52 -6.26
N ILE A 124 22.80 -37.61 -5.48
CA ILE A 124 24.23 -37.68 -5.12
C ILE A 124 24.48 -38.97 -4.31
N SER A 125 23.62 -39.30 -3.35
CA SER A 125 23.75 -40.49 -2.51
C SER A 125 23.66 -41.79 -3.32
N LYS A 126 22.73 -41.87 -4.28
CA LYS A 126 22.58 -43.03 -5.20
C LYS A 126 23.76 -43.15 -6.16
N LYS A 127 24.33 -42.03 -6.62
CA LYS A 127 25.36 -42.02 -7.66
C LYS A 127 26.78 -42.19 -7.11
N PHE A 128 27.05 -41.70 -5.90
CA PHE A 128 28.40 -41.72 -5.31
C PHE A 128 28.57 -42.65 -4.13
N GLY A 129 27.50 -43.22 -3.57
CA GLY A 129 27.55 -44.26 -2.54
C GLY A 129 28.30 -43.81 -1.29
N LYS A 130 27.57 -43.26 -0.31
CA LYS A 130 28.03 -42.90 1.06
C LYS A 130 29.52 -42.56 1.15
N ARG A 131 29.88 -41.33 0.78
CA ARG A 131 31.05 -40.67 1.36
C ARG A 131 30.53 -39.42 2.05
N ASP A 132 30.79 -39.33 3.35
CA ASP A 132 30.48 -38.16 4.18
C ASP A 132 30.80 -36.88 3.42
N LEU A 133 29.77 -36.05 3.24
CA LEU A 133 29.92 -34.67 2.82
C LEU A 133 29.47 -33.82 4.01
N ASP A 134 30.34 -33.72 5.00
CA ASP A 134 30.31 -32.61 5.94
C ASP A 134 30.70 -31.35 5.15
N LEU A 135 29.70 -30.54 4.81
CA LEU A 135 29.88 -29.22 4.22
C LEU A 135 30.18 -28.23 5.36
N ILE A 136 31.40 -27.69 5.36
CA ILE A 136 31.84 -26.52 6.15
C ILE A 136 31.11 -25.27 5.66
#